data_AF-A0A6V7JPG2-F1
#
_entry.id   AF-A0A6V7JPG2-F1
#
_cell.length_a   1.000
_cell.length_b   1.000
_cell.length_c   1.000
_cell.angle_alpha   90.00
_cell.angle_beta   90.00
_cell.angle_gamma   90.00
#
_symmetry.space_group_name_H-M   'P 1'
#
loop_
_entity.id
_entity.type
_entity.pdbx_description
1 polymer ?
#
loop_
_entity_poly.entity_id
_entity_poly.type
_entity_poly.pdbx_seq_one_letter_code
_entity_poly.pdbx_strand_id
1 'polypeptide(L)'
;FTNERVHKKFQEYVVEVFKEYAHPNTGWQTPLSSFWKSQKRLILCYDHEPAPVSDLFWPPIPQIWGNKQTVRGLYNYFRGVYKNFTS
;
A
#
# COMPACT_ATOMS: atom_id res chain seq x y z
N PHE A 1 -4.65 18.07 5.61
CA PHE A 1 -5.86 17.56 4.96
C PHE A 1 -6.66 16.82 6.03
N THR A 2 -7.76 17.39 6.51
CA THR A 2 -8.60 16.80 7.58
C THR A 2 -10.07 16.73 7.19
N ASN A 3 -10.37 17.07 5.94
CA ASN A 3 -11.73 17.08 5.42
C ASN A 3 -11.98 15.77 4.66
N GLU A 4 -12.78 14.88 5.23
CA GLU A 4 -13.14 13.58 4.64
C GLU A 4 -13.65 13.70 3.19
N ARG A 5 -14.38 14.78 2.86
CA ARG A 5 -14.87 15.00 1.49
C ARG A 5 -13.74 15.23 0.50
N VAL A 6 -12.63 15.85 0.94
CA VAL A 6 -11.45 16.06 0.10
C VAL A 6 -10.73 14.73 -0.12
N HIS A 7 -10.60 13.90 0.92
CA HIS A 7 -10.04 12.56 0.80
C HIS A 7 -10.86 11.69 -0.16
N LYS A 8 -12.19 11.71 -0.04
CA LYS A 8 -13.10 11.00 -0.94
C LYS A 8 -12.93 11.43 -2.40
N LYS A 9 -12.99 12.74 -2.68
CA LYS A 9 -12.82 13.28 -4.04
C LYS A 9 -11.46 12.93 -4.64
N PHE A 10 -10.42 12.96 -3.82
CA PHE A 10 -9.09 12.58 -4.27
C PHE A 10 -9.01 11.08 -4.61
N GLN A 11 -9.58 10.22 -3.77
CA GLN A 11 -9.65 8.79 -4.08
C GLN A 11 -10.45 8.50 -5.36
N GLU A 12 -11.59 9.18 -5.55
CA GLU A 12 -12.40 9.09 -6.78
C GLU A 12 -11.58 9.49 -8.01
N TYR A 13 -10.85 10.60 -7.94
CA TYR A 13 -9.98 11.07 -9.02
C TYR A 13 -8.85 10.08 -9.33
N VAL A 14 -8.18 9.54 -8.31
CA VAL A 14 -7.12 8.53 -8.47
C VAL A 14 -7.68 7.27 -9.16
N VAL A 15 -8.86 6.80 -8.75
CA VAL A 15 -9.52 5.67 -9.38
C VAL A 15 -9.86 5.96 -10.83
N GLU A 16 -10.43 7.13 -11.12
CA GLU A 16 -10.78 7.52 -12.50
C GLU A 16 -9.57 7.48 -13.43
N VAL A 17 -8.44 8.03 -12.97
CA VAL A 17 -7.19 8.12 -13.74
C VAL A 17 -6.50 6.76 -13.91
N PHE A 18 -6.49 5.93 -12.85
CA PHE A 18 -5.63 4.74 -12.81
C PHE A 18 -6.36 3.40 -12.89
N LYS A 19 -7.70 3.35 -12.92
CA LYS A 19 -8.50 2.11 -12.95
C LYS A 19 -8.07 1.11 -14.02
N GLU A 20 -7.61 1.56 -15.18
CA GLU A 20 -7.20 0.67 -16.27
C GLU A 20 -5.87 -0.03 -15.98
N TYR A 21 -5.02 0.59 -15.17
CA TYR A 21 -3.67 0.13 -14.85
C TYR A 21 -3.56 -0.50 -13.46
N ALA A 22 -4.54 -0.24 -12.59
CA ALA A 22 -4.56 -0.70 -11.21
C ALA A 22 -4.98 -2.17 -11.12
N HIS A 23 -4.30 -2.92 -10.26
CA HIS A 23 -4.72 -4.26 -9.87
C HIS A 23 -5.74 -4.17 -8.74
N PRO A 24 -6.90 -4.87 -8.84
CA PRO A 24 -7.88 -4.91 -7.77
C PRO A 24 -7.28 -5.47 -6.47
N ASN A 25 -7.78 -5.01 -5.34
CA ASN A 25 -7.38 -5.52 -4.04
C ASN A 25 -7.87 -6.97 -3.88
N THR A 26 -6.96 -7.92 -3.99
CA THR A 26 -7.20 -9.35 -3.75
C THR A 26 -6.65 -9.81 -2.41
N GLY A 27 -6.23 -8.88 -1.56
CA GLY A 27 -5.64 -9.11 -0.24
C GLY A 27 -4.17 -9.56 -0.30
N TRP A 28 -3.47 -9.38 0.83
CA TRP A 28 -2.03 -9.64 0.98
C TRP A 28 -1.63 -11.11 0.86
N GLN A 29 -2.59 -12.02 0.99
CA GLN A 29 -2.40 -13.45 0.73
C GLN A 29 -2.19 -13.78 -0.75
N THR A 30 -2.47 -12.83 -1.64
CA THR A 30 -2.27 -13.04 -3.08
C THR A 30 -0.78 -13.05 -3.41
N PRO A 31 -0.25 -14.11 -4.05
CA PRO A 31 1.14 -14.14 -4.42
C PRO A 31 1.44 -13.09 -5.49
N LEU A 32 2.62 -12.48 -5.41
CA LEU A 32 3.07 -11.47 -6.38
C LEU A 32 3.07 -12.00 -7.82
N SER A 33 3.23 -13.31 -8.02
CA SER A 33 3.11 -13.96 -9.33
C SER A 33 1.73 -13.77 -9.98
N SER A 34 0.66 -13.71 -9.20
CA SER A 34 -0.69 -13.41 -9.71
C SER A 34 -0.79 -11.97 -10.19
N PHE A 35 -0.14 -11.03 -9.49
CA PHE A 35 -0.06 -9.64 -9.92
C PHE A 35 0.65 -9.53 -11.28
N TRP A 36 1.80 -10.18 -11.46
CA TRP A 36 2.54 -10.14 -12.72
C TRP A 36 1.75 -10.71 -13.91
N LYS A 37 0.85 -11.68 -13.66
CA LYS A 37 -0.02 -12.25 -14.69
C LYS A 37 -1.15 -11.32 -15.13
N SER A 38 -1.58 -10.40 -14.27
CA SER A 38 -2.74 -9.51 -14.51
C SER A 38 -2.53 -8.48 -15.61
N GLN A 39 -1.29 -8.30 -16.11
CA GLN A 39 -0.87 -7.20 -17.00
C GLN A 39 -1.13 -5.78 -16.43
N LYS A 40 -1.51 -5.68 -15.15
CA LYS A 40 -1.66 -4.42 -14.43
C LYS A 40 -0.29 -3.95 -13.95
N ARG A 41 -0.16 -2.62 -13.80
CA ARG A 41 1.12 -1.94 -13.54
C ARG A 41 1.16 -1.24 -12.20
N LEU A 42 -0.01 -1.00 -11.58
CA LEU A 42 -0.13 -0.19 -10.38
C LEU A 42 -0.82 -0.97 -9.25
N ILE A 43 -0.33 -0.74 -8.04
CA ILE A 43 -1.02 -1.06 -6.78
C ILE A 43 -1.32 0.30 -6.14
N LEU A 44 -2.59 0.55 -5.82
CA LEU A 44 -3.02 1.79 -5.20
C LEU A 44 -3.22 1.56 -3.72
N CYS A 45 -2.53 2.32 -2.88
CA CYS A 45 -2.68 2.29 -1.42
C CYS A 45 -3.06 3.69 -0.93
N TYR A 46 -3.94 3.77 0.05
CA TYR A 46 -4.37 5.04 0.63
C TYR A 46 -4.36 4.95 2.15
N ASP A 47 -3.54 5.79 2.78
CA ASP A 47 -3.31 5.77 4.23
C ASP A 47 -4.12 6.87 4.93
N HIS A 48 -5.44 6.73 4.91
CA HIS A 48 -6.36 7.61 5.63
C HIS A 48 -7.72 6.95 5.84
N GLU A 49 -8.27 7.11 7.05
CA GLU A 49 -9.66 6.79 7.38
C GLU A 49 -10.58 7.94 6.92
N PRO A 50 -11.79 7.70 6.39
CA PRO A 50 -12.53 6.44 6.41
C PRO A 50 -12.24 5.51 5.21
N ALA A 51 -12.86 4.33 5.26
CA ALA A 51 -12.75 3.22 4.31
C ALA A 51 -12.67 3.64 2.82
N PRO A 52 -11.89 2.89 2.01
CA PRO A 52 -11.68 3.23 0.61
C PRO A 52 -12.96 3.23 -0.20
N VAL A 53 -13.05 4.17 -1.16
CA VAL A 53 -14.22 4.32 -2.05
C VAL A 53 -14.31 3.25 -3.14
N SER A 54 -13.32 2.36 -3.25
CA SER A 54 -13.20 1.36 -4.32
C SER A 54 -12.36 0.17 -3.90
N ASP A 55 -12.71 -1.01 -4.43
CA ASP A 55 -11.96 -2.26 -4.31
C ASP A 55 -10.58 -2.21 -4.99
N LEU A 56 -10.23 -1.13 -5.68
CA LEU A 56 -8.88 -0.93 -6.23
C LEU A 56 -7.86 -0.52 -5.17
N PHE A 57 -8.30 0.01 -4.03
CA PHE A 57 -7.40 0.42 -2.95
C PHE A 57 -7.03 -0.78 -2.08
N TRP A 58 -5.75 -1.05 -2.03
CA TRP A 58 -5.12 -1.97 -1.11
C TRP A 58 -4.97 -1.32 0.27
N PRO A 59 -4.87 -2.11 1.34
CA PRO A 59 -4.55 -1.58 2.66
C PRO A 59 -3.28 -0.73 2.62
N PRO A 60 -3.13 0.24 3.55
CA PRO A 60 -1.92 1.04 3.63
C PRO A 60 -0.68 0.15 3.71
N ILE A 61 0.33 0.45 2.89
CA ILE A 61 1.63 -0.21 3.01
C ILE A 61 2.39 0.51 4.12
N PRO A 62 2.74 -0.16 5.23
CA PRO A 62 3.56 0.44 6.26
C PRO A 62 4.93 0.80 5.65
N GLN A 63 5.22 2.09 5.61
CA GLN A 63 6.50 2.57 5.10
C GLN A 63 7.59 2.33 6.14
N ILE A 64 8.35 1.25 5.95
CA ILE A 64 9.47 0.88 6.82
C ILE A 64 10.76 1.42 6.21
N TRP A 65 11.17 2.62 6.61
CA TRP A 65 12.37 3.27 6.10
C TRP A 65 13.45 3.27 7.18
N GLY A 66 14.39 2.33 7.06
CA GLY A 66 15.54 2.27 7.96
C GLY A 66 16.56 3.34 7.62
N ASN A 67 16.45 4.54 8.21
CA ASN A 67 17.51 5.55 8.14
C ASN A 67 18.73 5.10 8.95
N LYS A 68 19.53 4.20 8.38
CA LYS A 68 20.70 3.59 9.02
C LYS A 68 21.89 3.68 8.06
N GLN A 69 22.96 4.31 8.53
CA GLN A 69 24.18 4.54 7.74
C GLN A 69 25.13 3.34 7.72
N THR A 70 24.73 2.21 8.32
CA THR A 70 25.53 0.98 8.33
C THR A 70 24.66 -0.24 8.04
N VAL A 71 25.25 -1.24 7.36
CA VAL A 71 24.58 -2.51 7.04
C VAL A 71 24.11 -3.22 8.31
N ARG A 72 24.93 -3.23 9.37
CA ARG A 72 24.56 -3.80 10.68
C ARG A 72 23.40 -3.06 11.34
N GLY A 73 23.40 -1.72 11.25
CA GLY A 73 22.30 -0.90 11.76
C GLY A 73 20.99 -1.17 11.02
N LEU A 74 21.06 -1.32 9.70
CA LEU A 74 19.91 -1.66 8.86
C LEU A 74 19.38 -3.06 9.17
N TYR A 75 20.25 -4.06 9.29
CA TYR A 75 19.89 -5.43 9.66
C TYR A 75 19.16 -5.49 11.02
N ASN A 76 19.70 -4.81 12.04
CA ASN A 76 19.08 -4.76 13.36
C ASN A 76 17.72 -4.07 13.34
N TYR A 77 17.59 -2.98 12.57
CA TYR A 77 16.33 -2.26 12.40
C TYR A 77 15.26 -3.17 11.78
N PHE A 78 15.55 -3.81 10.65
CA PHE A 78 14.61 -4.72 10.02
C PHE A 78 14.26 -5.90 10.92
N ARG A 79 15.23 -6.50 11.61
CA ARG A 79 14.96 -7.59 12.57
C ARG A 79 13.98 -7.16 13.66
N GLY A 80 14.11 -5.94 14.19
CA GLY A 80 13.18 -5.40 15.18
C GLY A 80 11.79 -5.17 14.61
N VAL A 81 11.70 -4.56 13.43
CA VAL A 81 10.43 -4.29 12.76
C VAL A 81 9.68 -5.58 12.44
N TYR A 82 10.33 -6.58 11.83
CA TYR A 82 9.67 -7.83 11.45
C TYR A 82 9.27 -8.71 12.64
N LYS A 83 9.98 -8.64 13.78
CA LYS A 83 9.56 -9.32 15.02
C LYS A 83 8.21 -8.81 15.54
N ASN A 84 7.93 -7.53 15.38
CA ASN A 84 6.67 -6.92 15.81
C ASN A 84 5.48 -7.27 14.90
N PHE A 85 5.73 -7.77 13.69
CA PHE A 85 4.69 -8.24 12.76
C PHE A 85 4.34 -9.72 12.93
N THR A 86 5.15 -10.49 13.68
CA THR A 86 4.98 -11.93 13.89
C THR A 86 4.60 -12.31 15.33
N SER A 87 4.28 -11.31 16.18
CA SER A 87 3.88 -11.51 17.58
C SER A 87 2.41 -11.22 17.77
#